data_AF-A0A380A3R0-F1
#
_entry.id   AF-A0A380A3R0-F1
#
_cell.length_a   1.000
_cell.length_b   1.000
_cell.length_c   1.000
_cell.angle_alpha   90.00
_cell.angle_beta   90.00
_cell.angle_gamma   90.00
#
_symmetry.space_group_name_H-M   'P 1'
#
loop_
_entity.id
_entity.type
_entity.pdbx_description
1 polymer ?
#
loop_
_entity_poly.entity_id
_entity_poly.type
_entity_poly.pdbx_seq_one_letter_code
_entity_poly.pdbx_strand_id
1 'polypeptide(L)'
;MTPENAEQPILTLSHIVKRFGGNVAVNDVSLQVMPGEVLALLGENGAGKSTLIKVLAGVYPRDAGDIQFQGASIASAAAIKSDSRQPIAFIHQDLGLIEWMTVAENMALVMGFPRRFGLIDWRAIRRRAVQALQDVGIELDPDARVFELSRTEKSLLAIARAVAVNAELLVLDEPTASLPANDVRHLFAVINRLRAKKGRHDLRHPSAG
;
A
#
# COMPACT_ATOMS: atom_id res chain seq x y z
N MET A 1 -5.41 22.45 31.21
CA MET A 1 -5.55 22.58 29.75
C MET A 1 -4.90 21.35 29.14
N THR A 2 -5.65 20.25 29.08
CA THR A 2 -5.21 19.01 28.42
C THR A 2 -5.15 19.29 26.92
N PRO A 3 -4.06 18.96 26.22
CA PRO A 3 -4.03 19.15 24.78
C PRO A 3 -5.14 18.29 24.17
N GLU A 4 -5.90 18.92 23.26
CA GLU A 4 -6.82 18.25 22.36
C GLU A 4 -6.19 16.97 21.82
N ASN A 5 -7.01 15.93 21.71
CA ASN A 5 -6.69 14.61 21.21
C ASN A 5 -6.26 14.72 19.73
N ALA A 6 -5.04 15.20 19.50
CA ALA A 6 -4.46 15.32 18.18
C ALA A 6 -4.21 13.88 17.69
N GLU A 7 -4.97 13.50 16.67
CA GLU A 7 -4.85 12.21 15.99
C GLU A 7 -3.36 11.97 15.67
N GLN A 8 -2.78 10.85 16.11
CA GLN A 8 -1.35 10.61 15.89
C GLN A 8 -1.10 10.28 14.41
N PRO A 9 -0.03 10.80 13.78
CA PRO A 9 0.33 10.43 12.41
C PRO A 9 0.55 8.93 12.27
N ILE A 10 0.04 8.34 11.19
CA ILE A 10 0.30 6.94 10.86
C ILE A 10 1.75 6.72 10.42
N LEU A 11 2.35 7.72 9.76
CA LEU A 11 3.75 7.73 9.36
C LEU A 11 4.36 9.10 9.67
N THR A 12 5.54 9.10 10.28
CA THR A 12 6.39 10.29 10.43
C THR A 12 7.77 9.98 9.88
N LEU A 13 8.24 10.81 8.97
CA LEU A 13 9.63 10.88 8.55
C LEU A 13 10.20 12.18 9.10
N SER A 14 11.31 12.11 9.85
CA SER A 14 11.94 13.28 10.46
C SER A 14 13.39 13.36 10.01
N HIS A 15 13.75 14.45 9.34
CA HIS A 15 15.11 14.79 8.96
C HIS A 15 15.84 13.69 8.17
N ILE A 16 15.11 13.03 7.26
CA ILE A 16 15.66 11.92 6.48
C ILE A 16 16.74 12.44 5.54
N VAL A 17 17.93 11.83 5.62
CA VAL A 17 19.05 12.09 4.71
C VAL A 17 19.46 10.80 4.04
N LYS A 18 19.69 10.86 2.73
CA LYS A 18 20.33 9.79 1.95
C LYS A 18 21.35 10.33 0.97
N ARG A 19 22.55 9.77 1.02
CA ARG A 19 23.72 10.07 0.20
C ARG A 19 24.15 8.82 -0.57
N PHE A 20 24.62 9.03 -1.79
CA PHE A 20 25.29 8.02 -2.61
C PHE A 20 26.63 8.59 -3.07
N GLY A 21 27.71 8.12 -2.45
CA GLY A 21 29.03 8.72 -2.65
C GLY A 21 29.01 10.21 -2.25
N GLY A 22 29.45 11.08 -3.17
CA GLY A 22 29.43 12.54 -2.96
C GLY A 22 28.06 13.20 -3.14
N ASN A 23 27.05 12.50 -3.67
CA ASN A 23 25.77 13.10 -4.04
C ASN A 23 24.73 12.91 -2.92
N VAL A 24 24.06 14.00 -2.52
CA VAL A 24 22.93 13.96 -1.59
C VAL A 24 21.65 13.76 -2.38
N ALA A 25 21.06 12.57 -2.29
CA ALA A 25 19.84 12.20 -3.01
C ALA A 25 18.56 12.53 -2.24
N VAL A 26 18.62 12.54 -0.90
CA VAL A 26 17.57 13.05 -0.02
C VAL A 26 18.26 13.93 1.01
N ASN A 27 17.83 15.18 1.14
CA ASN A 27 18.47 16.17 2.01
C ASN A 27 17.47 16.72 3.01
N ASP A 28 17.53 16.23 4.25
CA ASP A 28 16.77 16.73 5.40
C ASP A 28 15.26 16.80 5.17
N VAL A 29 14.67 15.69 4.70
CA VAL A 29 13.25 15.63 4.40
C VAL A 29 12.45 15.20 5.63
N SER A 30 11.46 16.02 5.99
CA SER A 30 10.48 15.72 7.02
C SER A 30 9.07 15.74 6.44
N LEU A 31 8.27 14.73 6.74
CA LEU A 31 6.85 14.66 6.38
C LEU A 31 6.07 13.82 7.39
N GLN A 32 4.76 14.06 7.44
CA GLN A 32 3.83 13.29 8.23
C GLN A 32 2.65 12.89 7.35
N VAL A 33 2.08 11.72 7.63
CA VAL A 33 0.85 11.24 7.01
C VAL A 33 -0.13 10.95 8.14
N MET A 34 -1.30 11.56 8.09
CA MET A 34 -2.37 11.34 9.05
C MET A 34 -3.22 10.12 8.66
N PRO A 35 -3.88 9.45 9.62
CA PRO A 35 -4.86 8.43 9.31
C PRO A 35 -5.92 8.93 8.33
N GLY A 36 -6.17 8.16 7.26
CA GLY A 36 -7.12 8.56 6.23
C GLY A 36 -6.70 9.76 5.36
N GLU A 37 -5.45 10.20 5.43
CA GLU A 37 -4.90 11.20 4.51
C GLU A 37 -4.41 10.55 3.21
N VAL A 38 -4.49 11.30 2.11
CA VAL A 38 -3.81 10.97 0.86
C VAL A 38 -2.76 12.04 0.61
N LEU A 39 -1.49 11.70 0.85
CA LEU A 39 -0.35 12.59 0.60
C LEU A 39 0.25 12.32 -0.78
N ALA A 40 0.40 13.35 -1.60
CA ALA A 40 1.07 13.27 -2.90
C ALA A 40 2.49 13.82 -2.81
N LEU A 41 3.49 13.00 -3.15
CA LEU A 41 4.89 13.43 -3.28
C LEU A 41 5.14 13.96 -4.70
N LEU A 42 5.18 15.28 -4.84
CA LEU A 42 5.43 15.98 -6.10
C LEU A 42 6.84 16.58 -6.13
N GLY A 43 7.44 16.64 -7.32
CA GLY A 43 8.80 17.12 -7.52
C GLY A 43 9.35 16.71 -8.88
N GLU A 44 10.39 17.39 -9.34
CA GLU A 44 11.03 17.10 -10.64
C GLU A 44 11.68 15.71 -10.66
N ASN A 45 11.93 15.20 -11.87
CA ASN A 45 12.70 13.97 -12.04
C ASN A 45 14.10 14.17 -11.47
N GLY A 46 14.50 13.33 -10.52
CA GLY A 46 15.76 13.48 -9.79
C GLY A 46 15.67 14.20 -8.45
N ALA A 47 14.50 14.72 -8.05
CA ALA A 47 14.30 15.39 -6.75
C ALA A 47 14.40 14.47 -5.51
N GLY A 48 14.73 13.18 -5.69
CA GLY A 48 14.91 12.25 -4.58
C GLY A 48 13.65 11.50 -4.11
N LYS A 49 12.48 11.72 -4.73
CA LYS A 49 11.21 11.04 -4.37
C LYS A 49 11.32 9.52 -4.31
N SER A 50 11.82 8.90 -5.39
CA SER A 50 12.01 7.45 -5.45
C SER A 50 13.06 6.98 -4.44
N THR A 51 14.07 7.80 -4.14
CA THR A 51 15.06 7.49 -3.11
C THR A 51 14.42 7.48 -1.71
N LEU A 52 13.59 8.47 -1.40
CA LEU A 52 12.84 8.53 -0.14
C LEU A 52 11.92 7.31 0.02
N ILE A 53 11.20 6.95 -1.04
CA ILE A 53 10.34 5.74 -1.05
C ILE A 53 11.18 4.48 -0.83
N LYS A 54 12.35 4.35 -1.49
CA LYS A 54 13.26 3.21 -1.30
C LYS A 54 13.87 3.15 0.10
N VAL A 55 14.11 4.29 0.73
CA VAL A 55 14.53 4.37 2.14
C VAL A 55 13.41 3.87 3.05
N LEU A 56 12.19 4.37 2.87
CA LEU A 56 11.01 3.90 3.62
C LEU A 56 10.77 2.40 3.42
N ALA A 57 10.90 1.90 2.19
CA ALA A 57 10.76 0.48 1.87
C ALA A 57 11.85 -0.40 2.51
N GLY A 58 13.01 0.17 2.88
CA GLY A 58 14.15 -0.57 3.39
C GLY A 58 15.10 -1.10 2.32
N VAL A 59 14.97 -0.64 1.08
CA VAL A 59 15.91 -0.96 -0.02
C VAL A 59 17.25 -0.26 0.20
N TYR A 60 17.21 0.96 0.74
CA TYR A 60 18.42 1.70 1.14
C TYR A 60 18.34 2.08 2.62
N PRO A 61 19.42 1.95 3.40
CA PRO A 61 19.47 2.52 4.74
C PRO A 61 19.52 4.05 4.65
N ARG A 62 18.83 4.73 5.55
CA ARG A 62 18.99 6.18 5.76
C ARG A 62 20.34 6.49 6.40
N ASP A 63 20.93 7.63 6.07
CA ASP A 63 22.20 8.08 6.68
C ASP A 63 21.95 8.99 7.90
N ALA A 64 20.80 9.65 7.96
CA ALA A 64 20.32 10.37 9.14
C ALA A 64 18.78 10.39 9.18
N GLY A 65 18.23 10.83 10.31
CA GLY A 65 16.80 10.97 10.55
C GLY A 65 16.14 9.74 11.17
N ASP A 66 14.84 9.86 11.44
CA ASP A 66 14.01 8.82 12.07
C ASP A 66 12.74 8.54 11.26
N ILE A 67 12.31 7.27 11.31
CA ILE A 67 11.06 6.80 10.70
C ILE A 67 10.21 6.25 11.81
N GLN A 68 8.99 6.76 11.95
CA GLN A 68 8.01 6.27 12.91
C GLN A 68 6.76 5.81 12.17
N PHE A 69 6.24 4.67 12.58
CA PHE A 69 4.97 4.14 12.10
C PHE A 69 4.06 3.91 13.30
N GLN A 70 2.90 4.56 13.33
CA GLN A 70 1.96 4.57 14.47
C GLN A 70 2.66 4.93 15.80
N GLY A 71 3.52 5.96 15.76
CA GLY A 71 4.28 6.43 16.91
C GLY A 71 5.49 5.56 17.32
N ALA A 72 5.66 4.36 16.74
CA ALA A 72 6.80 3.50 17.03
C ALA A 72 7.95 3.73 16.03
N SER A 73 9.18 3.91 16.53
CA SER A 73 10.37 4.01 15.65
C SER A 73 10.63 2.67 14.96
N ILE A 74 10.89 2.74 13.65
CA ILE A 74 11.17 1.58 12.80
C ILE A 74 12.44 1.81 11.97
N ALA A 75 13.14 0.72 11.68
CA ALA A 75 14.27 0.77 10.75
C ALA A 75 13.78 1.04 9.31
N SER A 76 12.71 0.36 8.90
CA SER A 76 12.06 0.50 7.59
C SER A 76 10.74 -0.26 7.57
N ALA A 77 9.95 -0.10 6.49
CA ALA A 77 8.75 -0.89 6.26
C ALA A 77 9.04 -2.41 6.19
N ALA A 78 10.19 -2.81 5.65
CA ALA A 78 10.60 -4.21 5.61
C ALA A 78 10.83 -4.78 7.02
N ALA A 79 11.27 -3.96 7.99
CA ALA A 79 11.54 -4.41 9.35
C ALA A 79 10.28 -4.76 10.15
N ILE A 80 9.11 -4.23 9.76
CA ILE A 80 7.82 -4.51 10.40
C ILE A 80 6.94 -5.47 9.59
N LYS A 81 7.45 -6.00 8.48
CA LYS A 81 6.76 -6.99 7.66
C LYS A 81 6.90 -8.37 8.32
N SER A 82 5.81 -9.13 8.33
CA SER A 82 5.79 -10.55 8.71
C SER A 82 5.13 -11.39 7.61
N ASP A 83 5.18 -12.71 7.74
CA ASP A 83 4.57 -13.64 6.77
C ASP A 83 3.06 -13.39 6.56
N SER A 84 2.37 -12.88 7.57
CA SER A 84 0.92 -12.68 7.56
C SER A 84 0.48 -11.21 7.54
N ARG A 85 1.42 -10.26 7.67
CA ARG A 85 1.10 -8.83 7.76
C ARG A 85 2.13 -7.98 7.03
N GLN A 86 1.63 -7.10 6.17
CA GLN A 86 2.44 -6.08 5.50
C GLN A 86 1.84 -4.70 5.80
N PRO A 87 2.20 -4.06 6.93
CA PRO A 87 1.56 -2.81 7.39
C PRO A 87 1.73 -1.65 6.40
N ILE A 88 2.85 -1.61 5.68
CA ILE A 88 3.13 -0.64 4.63
C ILE A 88 3.32 -1.40 3.32
N ALA A 89 2.41 -1.19 2.37
CA ALA A 89 2.46 -1.81 1.06
C ALA A 89 2.86 -0.80 -0.02
N PHE A 90 3.80 -1.19 -0.87
CA PHE A 90 4.28 -0.39 -1.99
C PHE A 90 3.72 -0.97 -3.29
N ILE A 91 3.11 -0.10 -4.10
CA ILE A 91 2.60 -0.44 -5.42
C ILE A 91 3.41 0.38 -6.40
N HIS A 92 4.31 -0.31 -7.11
CA HIS A 92 5.21 0.30 -8.09
C HIS A 92 4.59 0.29 -9.49
N GLN A 93 5.25 0.96 -10.43
CA GLN A 93 4.88 0.93 -11.84
C GLN A 93 4.85 -0.50 -12.40
N ASP A 94 5.81 -1.35 -12.00
CA ASP A 94 5.71 -2.79 -12.16
C ASP A 94 4.87 -3.35 -11.01
N LEU A 95 3.62 -3.70 -11.32
CA LEU A 95 2.61 -4.12 -10.36
C LEU A 95 2.91 -5.51 -9.76
N GLY A 96 3.94 -6.21 -10.23
CA GLY A 96 4.33 -7.52 -9.74
C GLY A 96 3.19 -8.54 -9.83
N LEU A 97 2.38 -8.44 -10.89
CA LEU A 97 1.29 -9.36 -11.19
C LEU A 97 1.80 -10.47 -12.11
N ILE A 98 1.29 -11.68 -11.92
CA ILE A 98 1.58 -12.80 -12.82
C ILE A 98 0.53 -12.78 -13.92
N GLU A 99 0.94 -12.29 -15.10
CA GLU A 99 0.08 -12.05 -16.27
C GLU A 99 -0.73 -13.29 -16.71
N TRP A 100 -0.12 -14.48 -16.62
CA TRP A 100 -0.74 -15.74 -17.02
C TRP A 100 -1.67 -16.35 -15.97
N MET A 101 -1.68 -15.82 -14.74
CA MET A 101 -2.58 -16.27 -13.68
C MET A 101 -3.92 -15.54 -13.77
N THR A 102 -4.97 -16.15 -13.21
CA THR A 102 -6.24 -15.46 -13.04
C THR A 102 -6.15 -14.39 -11.95
N VAL A 103 -7.16 -13.53 -11.89
CA VAL A 103 -7.34 -12.59 -10.78
C VAL A 103 -7.35 -13.32 -9.43
N ALA A 104 -8.09 -14.43 -9.32
CA ALA A 104 -8.16 -15.20 -8.08
C ALA A 104 -6.82 -15.86 -7.69
N GLU A 105 -6.07 -16.36 -8.67
CA GLU A 105 -4.73 -16.90 -8.47
C GLU A 105 -3.76 -15.83 -7.99
N ASN A 106 -3.77 -14.64 -8.61
CA ASN A 106 -2.94 -13.51 -8.19
C ASN A 106 -3.27 -13.03 -6.77
N MET A 107 -4.56 -13.03 -6.40
CA MET A 107 -4.99 -12.73 -5.03
C MET A 107 -4.51 -13.82 -4.04
N ALA A 108 -4.55 -15.09 -4.44
CA ALA A 108 -4.09 -16.20 -3.60
C ALA A 108 -2.58 -16.15 -3.30
N LEU A 109 -1.76 -15.53 -4.16
CA LEU A 109 -0.32 -15.35 -3.90
C LEU A 109 -0.05 -14.58 -2.60
N VAL A 110 -0.94 -13.67 -2.21
CA VAL A 110 -0.77 -12.84 -1.01
C VAL A 110 -1.66 -13.30 0.15
N MET A 111 -2.80 -13.95 -0.14
CA MET A 111 -3.72 -14.48 0.88
C MET A 111 -3.44 -15.94 1.27
N GLY A 112 -2.57 -16.63 0.54
CA GLY A 112 -2.28 -18.05 0.68
C GLY A 112 -3.25 -18.97 -0.08
N PHE A 113 -2.78 -20.20 -0.33
CA PHE A 113 -3.52 -21.25 -1.03
C PHE A 113 -4.17 -22.23 -0.04
N PRO A 114 -5.46 -22.07 0.33
CA PRO A 114 -6.14 -22.99 1.22
C PRO A 114 -6.14 -24.40 0.65
N ARG A 115 -6.02 -25.40 1.52
CA ARG A 115 -6.03 -26.82 1.15
C ARG A 115 -7.19 -27.55 1.79
N ARG A 116 -7.75 -28.53 1.07
CA ARG A 116 -8.78 -29.45 1.54
C ARG A 116 -8.40 -30.85 1.10
N PHE A 117 -8.31 -31.78 2.06
CA PHE A 117 -7.82 -33.15 1.83
C PHE A 117 -6.45 -33.20 1.12
N GLY A 118 -5.53 -32.30 1.48
CA GLY A 118 -4.17 -32.24 0.92
C GLY A 118 -4.05 -31.52 -0.45
N LEU A 119 -5.16 -31.25 -1.14
CA LEU A 119 -5.18 -30.56 -2.43
C LEU A 119 -5.57 -29.09 -2.27
N ILE A 120 -5.18 -28.25 -3.24
CA ILE A 120 -5.60 -26.85 -3.28
C ILE A 120 -7.13 -26.77 -3.44
N ASP A 121 -7.78 -26.03 -2.54
CA ASP A 121 -9.22 -25.75 -2.63
C ASP A 121 -9.45 -24.51 -3.52
N TRP A 122 -9.53 -24.74 -4.83
CA TRP A 122 -9.79 -23.70 -5.83
C TRP A 122 -11.12 -22.97 -5.61
N ARG A 123 -12.14 -23.68 -5.09
CA ARG A 123 -13.42 -23.04 -4.75
C ARG A 123 -13.25 -22.06 -3.59
N ALA A 124 -12.44 -22.39 -2.60
CA ALA A 124 -12.11 -21.48 -1.51
C ALA A 124 -11.28 -20.29 -1.98
N ILE A 125 -10.30 -20.49 -2.87
CA ILE A 125 -9.52 -19.40 -3.49
C ILE A 125 -10.45 -18.41 -4.18
N ARG A 126 -11.33 -18.90 -5.07
CA ARG A 126 -12.28 -18.07 -5.78
C ARG A 126 -13.19 -17.28 -4.84
N ARG A 127 -13.75 -17.92 -3.82
CA ARG A 127 -14.60 -17.25 -2.82
C ARG A 127 -13.84 -16.15 -2.06
N ARG A 128 -12.60 -16.42 -1.64
CA ARG A 128 -11.76 -15.44 -0.94
C ARG A 128 -11.40 -14.25 -1.83
N ALA A 129 -11.07 -14.50 -3.10
CA ALA A 129 -10.77 -13.44 -4.06
C ALA A 129 -11.98 -12.54 -4.28
N VAL A 130 -13.18 -13.11 -4.51
CA VAL A 130 -14.43 -12.35 -4.65
C VAL A 130 -14.69 -11.48 -3.43
N GLN A 131 -14.57 -12.04 -2.22
CA GLN A 131 -14.77 -11.28 -0.99
C GLN A 131 -13.77 -10.12 -0.86
N ALA A 132 -12.49 -10.39 -1.11
CA ALA A 132 -11.44 -9.36 -1.01
C ALA A 132 -11.64 -8.22 -2.02
N LEU A 133 -12.06 -8.53 -3.25
CA LEU A 133 -12.41 -7.54 -4.28
C LEU A 133 -13.64 -6.71 -3.87
N GLN A 134 -14.68 -7.35 -3.32
CA GLN A 134 -15.87 -6.68 -2.80
C GLN A 134 -15.55 -5.76 -1.62
N ASP A 135 -14.64 -6.16 -0.73
CA ASP A 135 -14.28 -5.39 0.46
C ASP A 135 -13.63 -4.04 0.14
N VAL A 136 -12.96 -3.95 -1.02
CA VAL A 136 -12.39 -2.73 -1.59
C VAL A 136 -13.32 -2.09 -2.64
N GLY A 137 -14.39 -2.80 -3.00
CA GLY A 137 -15.42 -2.40 -3.95
C GLY A 137 -14.89 -2.27 -5.38
N ILE A 138 -14.07 -3.25 -5.78
CA ILE A 138 -13.52 -3.43 -7.12
C ILE A 138 -14.29 -4.57 -7.78
N GLU A 139 -14.75 -4.33 -9.01
CA GLU A 139 -15.44 -5.33 -9.82
C GLU A 139 -14.46 -5.88 -10.85
N LEU A 140 -13.94 -7.08 -10.59
CA LEU A 140 -13.11 -7.86 -11.51
C LEU A 140 -13.63 -9.29 -11.54
N ASP A 141 -13.62 -9.90 -12.72
CA ASP A 141 -13.90 -11.33 -12.83
C ASP A 141 -12.75 -12.12 -12.17
N PRO A 142 -13.00 -12.91 -11.12
CA PRO A 142 -11.97 -13.72 -10.47
C PRO A 142 -11.34 -14.75 -11.41
N ASP A 143 -12.03 -15.13 -12.50
CA ASP A 143 -11.61 -16.17 -13.43
C ASP A 143 -10.90 -15.58 -14.67
N ALA A 144 -10.94 -14.26 -14.89
CA ALA A 144 -10.23 -13.58 -15.97
C ALA A 144 -8.71 -13.64 -15.79
N ARG A 145 -7.97 -13.72 -16.91
CA ARG A 145 -6.50 -13.72 -16.89
C ARG A 145 -5.98 -12.30 -16.75
N VAL A 146 -4.91 -12.12 -15.98
CA VAL A 146 -4.36 -10.77 -15.73
C VAL A 146 -3.93 -10.08 -17.01
N PHE A 147 -3.41 -10.80 -18.01
CA PHE A 147 -3.02 -10.19 -19.29
C PHE A 147 -4.19 -9.59 -20.08
N GLU A 148 -5.43 -9.99 -19.79
CA GLU A 148 -6.64 -9.48 -20.44
C GLU A 148 -7.12 -8.16 -19.80
N LEU A 149 -6.63 -7.87 -18.59
CA LEU A 149 -7.02 -6.69 -17.85
C LEU A 149 -6.42 -5.41 -18.45
N SER A 150 -7.23 -4.36 -18.48
CA SER A 150 -6.75 -3.00 -18.72
C SER A 150 -5.74 -2.57 -17.65
N ARG A 151 -4.96 -1.53 -17.96
CA ARG A 151 -3.97 -0.98 -17.01
C ARG A 151 -4.63 -0.56 -15.68
N THR A 152 -5.82 0.01 -15.76
CA THR A 152 -6.62 0.44 -14.61
C THR A 152 -7.04 -0.75 -13.76
N GLU A 153 -7.55 -1.81 -14.38
CA GLU A 153 -7.92 -3.05 -13.70
C GLU A 153 -6.73 -3.74 -13.04
N LYS A 154 -5.55 -3.73 -13.69
CA LYS A 154 -4.31 -4.21 -13.09
C LYS A 154 -3.91 -3.39 -11.86
N SER A 155 -3.98 -2.06 -11.92
CA SER A 155 -3.71 -1.20 -10.77
C SER A 155 -4.70 -1.45 -9.63
N LEU A 156 -5.98 -1.64 -9.95
CA LEU A 156 -7.02 -2.00 -8.98
C LEU A 156 -6.73 -3.37 -8.33
N LEU A 157 -6.33 -4.37 -9.10
CA LEU A 157 -5.93 -5.67 -8.57
C LEU A 157 -4.73 -5.57 -7.63
N ALA A 158 -3.72 -4.77 -7.97
CA ALA A 158 -2.56 -4.55 -7.10
C ALA A 158 -2.96 -3.89 -5.77
N ILE A 159 -3.90 -2.93 -5.80
CA ILE A 159 -4.47 -2.32 -4.59
C ILE A 159 -5.25 -3.36 -3.77
N ALA A 160 -6.07 -4.19 -4.42
CA ALA A 160 -6.81 -5.26 -3.74
C ALA A 160 -5.85 -6.23 -3.01
N ARG A 161 -4.74 -6.62 -3.66
CA ARG A 161 -3.70 -7.47 -3.06
C ARG A 161 -3.07 -6.81 -1.84
N ALA A 162 -2.74 -5.52 -1.94
CA ALA A 162 -2.15 -4.78 -0.83
C ALA A 162 -3.10 -4.68 0.37
N VAL A 163 -4.39 -4.42 0.12
CA VAL A 163 -5.40 -4.36 1.20
C VAL A 163 -5.63 -5.74 1.82
N ALA A 164 -5.61 -6.82 1.02
CA ALA A 164 -5.81 -8.18 1.49
C ALA A 164 -4.75 -8.68 2.50
N VAL A 165 -3.57 -8.06 2.54
CA VAL A 165 -2.51 -8.34 3.54
C VAL A 165 -2.51 -7.37 4.72
N ASN A 166 -3.66 -6.74 4.98
CA ASN A 166 -3.88 -5.78 6.06
C ASN A 166 -2.93 -4.58 6.00
N ALA A 167 -2.68 -4.04 4.80
CA ALA A 167 -1.90 -2.82 4.68
C ALA A 167 -2.65 -1.62 5.28
N GLU A 168 -1.97 -0.93 6.18
CA GLU A 168 -2.45 0.25 6.89
C GLU A 168 -2.03 1.55 6.17
N LEU A 169 -0.86 1.53 5.55
CA LEU A 169 -0.38 2.57 4.64
C LEU A 169 -0.14 1.98 3.24
N LEU A 170 -0.69 2.65 2.22
CA LEU A 170 -0.44 2.34 0.81
C LEU A 170 0.45 3.42 0.22
N VAL A 171 1.59 3.03 -0.33
CA VAL A 171 2.51 3.90 -1.08
C VAL A 171 2.36 3.57 -2.55
N LEU A 172 1.85 4.53 -3.33
CA LEU A 172 1.61 4.38 -4.76
C LEU A 172 2.68 5.16 -5.53
N ASP A 173 3.49 4.48 -6.33
CA ASP A 173 4.50 5.10 -7.20
C ASP A 173 3.94 5.24 -8.61
N GLU A 174 3.68 6.48 -9.02
CA GLU A 174 3.10 6.84 -10.33
C GLU A 174 1.84 6.04 -10.75
N PRO A 175 0.83 5.89 -9.88
CA PRO A 175 -0.30 4.99 -10.14
C PRO A 175 -1.19 5.45 -11.31
N THR A 176 -1.12 6.73 -11.67
CA THR A 176 -1.91 7.33 -12.75
C THR A 176 -1.11 7.51 -14.04
N ALA A 177 0.18 7.17 -14.06
CA ALA A 177 1.00 7.35 -15.25
C ALA A 177 0.41 6.52 -16.39
N SER A 178 0.11 7.17 -17.53
CA SER A 178 -0.49 6.51 -18.71
C SER A 178 -1.93 6.01 -18.56
N LEU A 179 -2.68 6.45 -17.55
CA LEU A 179 -4.13 6.17 -17.46
C LEU A 179 -4.96 7.26 -18.18
N PRO A 180 -6.02 6.89 -18.92
CA PRO A 180 -7.01 7.85 -19.40
C PRO A 180 -7.66 8.63 -18.25
N ALA A 181 -8.10 9.86 -18.50
CA ALA A 181 -8.69 10.72 -17.46
C ALA A 181 -9.92 10.10 -16.76
N ASN A 182 -10.71 9.29 -17.48
CA ASN A 182 -11.86 8.58 -16.91
C ASN A 182 -11.43 7.49 -15.92
N ASP A 183 -10.34 6.80 -16.23
CA ASP A 183 -9.80 5.70 -15.43
C ASP A 183 -9.11 6.20 -14.16
N VAL A 184 -8.46 7.36 -14.24
CA VAL A 184 -7.94 8.07 -13.07
C VAL A 184 -9.05 8.31 -12.04
N ARG A 185 -10.24 8.73 -12.48
CA ARG A 185 -11.37 8.96 -11.56
C ARG A 185 -11.84 7.68 -10.88
N HIS A 186 -11.86 6.55 -11.60
CA HIS A 186 -12.23 5.26 -11.02
C HIS A 186 -11.22 4.83 -9.94
N LEU A 187 -9.91 4.92 -10.25
CA LEU A 187 -8.84 4.65 -9.29
C LEU A 187 -8.99 5.51 -8.02
N PHE A 188 -9.17 6.83 -8.18
CA PHE A 188 -9.36 7.74 -7.04
C PHE A 188 -10.64 7.47 -6.26
N ALA A 189 -11.72 7.00 -6.90
CA ALA A 189 -12.95 6.61 -6.21
C ALA A 189 -12.70 5.43 -5.25
N VAL A 190 -11.92 4.44 -5.68
CA VAL A 190 -11.51 3.30 -4.84
C VAL A 190 -10.60 3.76 -3.70
N ILE A 191 -9.59 4.59 -3.98
CA ILE A 191 -8.70 5.15 -2.94
C ILE A 191 -9.52 5.91 -1.88
N ASN A 192 -10.46 6.75 -2.31
CA ASN A 192 -11.32 7.51 -1.41
C ASN A 192 -12.26 6.62 -0.58
N ARG A 193 -12.75 5.52 -1.15
CA ARG A 193 -13.54 4.52 -0.41
C ARG A 193 -12.70 3.82 0.66
N LEU A 194 -11.48 3.43 0.34
CA LEU A 194 -10.55 2.81 1.30
C LEU A 194 -10.23 3.75 2.46
N ARG A 195 -9.97 5.03 2.15
CA ARG A 195 -9.83 6.10 3.15
C ARG A 195 -11.05 6.18 4.08
N ALA A 196 -12.25 6.27 3.52
CA ALA A 196 -13.48 6.41 4.31
C ALA A 196 -13.77 5.19 5.20
N LYS A 197 -13.38 3.99 4.77
CA LYS A 197 -13.53 2.75 5.55
C LYS A 197 -12.61 2.73 6.78
N LYS A 198 -11.36 3.19 6.63
CA LYS A 198 -10.39 3.25 7.75
C LYS A 198 -10.75 4.30 8.79
N GLY A 199 -11.18 5.49 8.37
CA GLY A 199 -11.64 6.53 9.31
C GLY A 199 -12.83 6.11 10.18
N ARG A 200 -13.65 5.14 9.73
CA ARG A 200 -14.75 4.57 10.54
C ARG A 200 -14.31 3.47 11.50
N HIS A 201 -13.20 2.78 11.22
CA HIS A 201 -12.70 1.70 12.06
C HIS A 201 -11.95 2.23 13.28
N ASP A 202 -11.29 3.39 13.15
CA ASP A 202 -10.62 4.10 14.26
C ASP A 202 -11.60 4.74 15.24
N LEU A 203 -12.72 5.29 14.75
CA LEU A 203 -13.78 5.87 15.59
C LEU A 203 -14.55 4.85 16.46
N ARG A 204 -14.27 3.55 16.33
CA ARG A 204 -14.93 2.47 17.10
C ARG A 204 -14.08 1.86 18.22
N HIS A 205 -12.89 2.40 18.49
CA HIS A 205 -12.13 2.06 19.69
C HIS A 205 -12.02 3.26 20.66
N PRO A 206 -13.09 3.63 21.38
CA PRO A 206 -12.90 4.29 22.66
C PRO A 206 -12.31 3.26 23.61
N SER A 207 -11.17 3.60 24.20
CA SER A 207 -10.47 2.89 25.25
C SER A 207 -11.47 2.38 26.31
N ALA A 208 -11.53 1.07 26.49
CA ALA A 208 -12.10 0.44 27.67
C ALA A 208 -10.98 -0.36 28.34
N GLY A 209 -10.59 0.09 29.54
CA GLY A 209 -9.57 -0.54 30.39
C GLY A 209 -8.61 0.48 30.97
#